data_AF-A0A1V4M969-F1
#
_entry.id   AF-A0A1V4M969-F1
#
_cell.length_a   1.000
_cell.length_b   1.000
_cell.length_c   1.000
_cell.angle_alpha   90.00
_cell.angle_beta   90.00
_cell.angle_gamma   90.00
#
_symmetry.space_group_name_H-M   'P 1'
#
loop_
_entity.id
_entity.type
_entity.pdbx_description
1 polymer ?
#
loop_
_entity_poly.entity_id
_entity_poly.type
_entity_poly.pdbx_seq_one_letter_code
_entity_poly.pdbx_strand_id
1 'polypeptide(L)'
;MYVNSDTDTERSLCIEKMLADLPGGGTVEPDDFKSDTDTLLEGALLGVDSNGLYHLVKTAKIYDGGSASAPRIYPDHELKVDDIISDGNVALEIDEITEETDYDTLGFTSGELTISDTGTILYQVETEDTDGTGNACEATVEDTADDYLTVSFPLDDNPEQKNGIILTIAQNGSDALAVAYTGGTLTVSLAKSTASKNNVAEIQAAIRALAVEEGIDFSSVVCTGVDWDGNQDGSTLTTASDTFTGGANISRKDPLYTPSGIATNSVDLSSDVANMGCGIMVSGIVIEALMPYYVDANIKALLPHVLFK
;
A
#
# COMPACT_ATOMS: atom_id res chain seq x y z
N MET A 1 -18.08 30.83 -51.95
CA MET A 1 -18.59 30.09 -50.79
C MET A 1 -17.42 29.99 -49.85
N TYR A 2 -17.32 30.91 -48.90
CA TYR A 2 -16.31 30.85 -47.85
C TYR A 2 -16.88 29.94 -46.78
N VAL A 3 -16.24 28.79 -46.59
CA VAL A 3 -16.51 27.92 -45.44
C VAL A 3 -15.60 28.46 -44.35
N ASN A 4 -16.16 29.23 -43.42
CA ASN A 4 -15.46 29.58 -42.19
C ASN A 4 -15.66 28.39 -41.23
N SER A 5 -14.59 27.66 -40.91
CA SER A 5 -14.58 26.71 -39.81
C SER A 5 -14.27 27.47 -38.52
N ASP A 6 -15.26 28.18 -37.98
CA ASP A 6 -15.12 28.91 -36.71
C ASP A 6 -15.28 27.99 -35.48
N THR A 7 -15.20 26.67 -35.66
CA THR A 7 -15.20 25.66 -34.58
C THR A 7 -14.32 24.47 -34.96
N ASP A 8 -13.13 24.71 -35.50
CA ASP A 8 -12.07 23.71 -35.39
C ASP A 8 -11.63 23.82 -33.92
N THR A 9 -12.26 23.04 -33.04
CA THR A 9 -11.82 22.92 -31.66
C THR A 9 -10.37 22.51 -31.76
N GLU A 10 -9.45 23.41 -31.42
CA GLU A 10 -8.04 23.06 -31.25
C GLU A 10 -8.05 21.87 -30.29
N ARG A 11 -7.85 20.66 -30.82
CA ARG A 11 -7.69 19.48 -29.98
C ARG A 11 -6.49 19.83 -29.12
N SER A 12 -6.73 20.05 -27.84
CA SER A 12 -5.66 20.14 -26.86
C SER A 12 -5.10 18.73 -26.75
N LEU A 13 -4.24 18.38 -27.72
CA LEU A 13 -3.68 17.05 -27.86
C LEU A 13 -2.71 16.88 -26.70
N CYS A 14 -3.14 16.17 -25.66
CA CYS A 14 -2.24 15.73 -24.60
C CYS A 14 -1.09 14.89 -25.20
N ILE A 15 -1.34 14.19 -26.30
CA ILE A 15 -0.33 13.40 -27.03
C ILE A 15 0.41 14.30 -28.02
N GLU A 16 1.64 14.69 -27.67
CA GLU A 16 2.52 15.44 -28.57
C GLU A 16 3.05 14.56 -29.71
N LYS A 17 3.41 13.31 -29.39
CA LYS A 17 4.02 12.39 -30.35
C LYS A 17 3.73 10.94 -30.02
N MET A 18 3.08 10.24 -30.94
CA MET A 18 2.91 8.80 -30.85
C MET A 18 4.06 8.09 -31.59
N LEU A 19 4.75 7.18 -30.90
CA LEU A 19 5.81 6.33 -31.47
C LEU A 19 5.31 4.92 -31.75
N ALA A 20 4.41 4.41 -30.91
CA ALA A 20 3.76 3.13 -31.10
C ALA A 20 2.36 3.14 -30.48
N ASP A 21 1.41 2.55 -31.20
CA ASP A 21 0.05 2.27 -30.78
C ASP A 21 -0.22 0.77 -30.71
N LEU A 22 -1.28 0.40 -30.02
CA LEU A 22 -1.79 -0.96 -30.00
C LEU A 22 -2.65 -1.21 -31.25
N PRO A 23 -2.29 -2.15 -32.13
CA PRO A 23 -3.03 -2.39 -33.36
C PRO A 23 -4.43 -2.93 -33.06
N GLY A 24 -5.45 -2.26 -33.59
CA GLY A 24 -6.86 -2.60 -33.34
C GLY A 24 -7.44 -1.98 -32.07
N GLY A 25 -6.63 -1.32 -31.25
CA GLY A 25 -7.08 -0.68 -30.01
C GLY A 25 -7.44 -1.68 -28.91
N GLY A 26 -8.17 -1.21 -27.91
CA GLY A 26 -8.73 -2.00 -26.82
C GLY A 26 -10.18 -1.64 -26.55
N THR A 27 -10.89 -2.50 -25.82
CA THR A 27 -12.25 -2.21 -25.35
C THR A 27 -12.17 -1.73 -23.91
N VAL A 28 -12.84 -0.63 -23.59
CA VAL A 28 -12.84 -0.03 -22.26
C VAL A 28 -14.04 -0.52 -21.43
N GLU A 29 -13.83 -0.71 -20.13
CA GLU A 29 -14.87 -1.03 -19.15
C GLU A 29 -15.60 0.26 -18.71
N PRO A 30 -16.89 0.46 -19.05
CA PRO A 30 -17.64 1.65 -18.62
C PRO A 30 -17.93 1.65 -17.11
N ASP A 31 -17.94 0.50 -16.45
CA ASP A 31 -18.25 0.39 -15.02
C ASP A 31 -17.20 1.07 -14.13
N ASP A 32 -16.03 1.44 -14.65
CA ASP A 32 -15.02 2.17 -13.88
C ASP A 32 -15.41 3.63 -13.61
N PHE A 33 -16.22 4.24 -14.48
CA PHE A 33 -16.52 5.68 -14.45
C PHE A 33 -17.64 6.04 -13.48
N LYS A 34 -17.75 7.32 -13.13
CA LYS A 34 -18.92 7.84 -12.41
C LYS A 34 -20.18 7.69 -13.28
N SER A 35 -21.34 7.53 -12.65
CA SER A 35 -22.61 7.27 -13.36
C SER A 35 -23.10 8.42 -14.26
N ASP A 36 -22.56 9.63 -14.08
CA ASP A 36 -22.82 10.83 -14.86
C ASP A 36 -21.72 11.10 -15.92
N THR A 37 -20.72 10.22 -16.01
CA THR A 37 -19.64 10.32 -16.98
C THR A 37 -19.97 9.54 -18.24
N ASP A 38 -20.36 10.28 -19.29
CA ASP A 38 -20.74 9.70 -20.59
C ASP A 38 -19.54 9.54 -21.54
N THR A 39 -18.34 9.96 -21.18
CA THR A 39 -17.20 9.99 -22.11
C THR A 39 -15.86 9.80 -21.43
N LEU A 40 -15.12 8.78 -21.87
CA LEU A 40 -13.68 8.67 -21.63
C LEU A 40 -12.96 9.79 -22.37
N LEU A 41 -12.06 10.51 -21.70
CA LEU A 41 -11.27 11.59 -22.29
C LEU A 41 -9.97 11.07 -22.93
N GLU A 42 -9.54 11.72 -24.02
CA GLU A 42 -8.22 11.49 -24.61
C GLU A 42 -7.11 11.83 -23.58
N GLY A 43 -6.10 10.97 -23.45
CA GLY A 43 -5.04 11.12 -22.46
C GLY A 43 -5.26 10.35 -21.15
N ALA A 44 -6.43 9.75 -20.96
CA ALA A 44 -6.68 8.89 -19.79
C ALA A 44 -5.71 7.69 -19.76
N LEU A 45 -5.21 7.36 -18.56
CA LEU A 45 -4.36 6.18 -18.35
C LEU A 45 -5.22 4.94 -18.25
N LEU A 46 -4.85 3.90 -19.02
CA LEU A 46 -5.58 2.65 -19.05
C LEU A 46 -4.68 1.48 -18.64
N GLY A 47 -5.15 0.65 -17.72
CA GLY A 47 -4.56 -0.64 -17.38
C GLY A 47 -5.36 -1.77 -18.01
N VAL A 48 -4.71 -2.90 -18.29
CA VAL A 48 -5.37 -4.07 -18.90
C VAL A 48 -5.55 -5.16 -17.86
N ASP A 49 -6.74 -5.76 -17.79
CA ASP A 49 -7.00 -6.90 -16.93
C ASP A 49 -6.59 -8.23 -17.59
N SER A 50 -6.80 -9.34 -16.87
CA SER A 50 -6.52 -10.68 -17.38
C SER A 50 -7.40 -11.12 -18.57
N ASN A 51 -8.54 -10.46 -18.79
CA ASN A 51 -9.48 -10.73 -19.88
C ASN A 51 -9.20 -9.88 -21.13
N GLY A 52 -8.27 -8.93 -21.05
CA GLY A 52 -7.92 -8.02 -22.14
C GLY A 52 -8.83 -6.79 -22.23
N LEU A 53 -9.62 -6.52 -21.19
CA LEU A 53 -10.43 -5.32 -21.07
C LEU A 53 -9.62 -4.20 -20.42
N TYR A 54 -9.82 -2.98 -20.89
CA TYR A 54 -9.09 -1.83 -20.43
C TYR A 54 -9.87 -1.08 -19.37
N HIS A 55 -9.22 -0.91 -18.22
CA HIS A 55 -9.76 -0.22 -17.07
C HIS A 55 -9.08 1.14 -16.87
N LEU A 56 -9.83 2.10 -16.35
CA LEU A 56 -9.26 3.41 -16.01
C LEU A 56 -8.36 3.30 -14.78
N VAL A 57 -7.14 3.83 -14.86
CA VAL A 57 -6.29 4.03 -13.67
C VAL A 57 -6.75 5.28 -12.94
N LYS A 58 -7.64 5.10 -11.96
CA LYS A 58 -8.23 6.21 -11.22
C LYS A 58 -7.21 6.89 -10.32
N THR A 59 -7.19 8.21 -10.42
CA THR A 59 -6.29 9.09 -9.68
C THR A 59 -7.03 10.37 -9.29
N ALA A 60 -6.60 11.00 -8.22
CA ALA A 60 -7.10 12.29 -7.78
C ALA A 60 -5.97 13.11 -7.14
N LYS A 61 -5.98 14.43 -7.32
CA LYS A 61 -4.97 15.31 -6.74
C LYS A 61 -5.55 16.07 -5.55
N ILE A 62 -4.80 16.12 -4.45
CA ILE A 62 -5.14 16.94 -3.29
C ILE A 62 -5.05 18.43 -3.65
N TYR A 63 -6.13 19.17 -3.39
CA TYR A 63 -6.33 20.58 -3.74
C TYR A 63 -5.49 21.53 -2.90
N ASP A 64 -5.77 21.63 -1.60
CA ASP A 64 -5.08 22.51 -0.65
C ASP A 64 -4.79 21.83 0.71
N GLY A 65 -5.01 20.52 0.76
CA GLY A 65 -4.57 19.64 1.83
C GLY A 65 -5.58 19.29 2.92
N GLY A 66 -6.75 19.93 2.94
CA GLY A 66 -7.87 19.55 3.85
C GLY A 66 -7.43 19.14 5.26
N SER A 67 -7.91 17.98 5.71
CA SER A 67 -7.31 17.21 6.81
C SER A 67 -7.07 15.76 6.39
N ALA A 68 -6.29 15.01 7.15
CA ALA A 68 -6.03 13.59 6.92
C ALA A 68 -7.31 12.72 6.89
N SER A 69 -8.31 13.07 7.69
CA SER A 69 -9.64 12.42 7.74
C SER A 69 -10.66 12.96 6.74
N ALA A 70 -10.39 14.14 6.15
CA ALA A 70 -11.29 14.79 5.20
C ALA A 70 -10.46 15.57 4.17
N PRO A 71 -9.71 14.88 3.30
CA PRO A 71 -8.88 15.53 2.31
C PRO A 71 -9.77 16.19 1.26
N ARG A 72 -9.32 17.36 0.79
CA ARG A 72 -9.96 18.08 -0.31
C ARG A 72 -9.20 17.80 -1.60
N ILE A 73 -9.89 17.34 -2.62
CA ILE A 73 -9.33 16.97 -3.92
C ILE A 73 -9.89 17.84 -5.03
N TYR A 74 -9.17 17.98 -6.15
CA TYR A 74 -9.73 18.62 -7.35
C TYR A 74 -10.92 17.79 -7.88
N PRO A 75 -11.98 18.44 -8.41
CA PRO A 75 -13.20 17.75 -8.87
C PRO A 75 -13.00 16.90 -10.13
N ASP A 76 -11.90 17.10 -10.86
CA ASP A 76 -11.54 16.34 -12.05
C ASP A 76 -10.98 14.95 -11.67
N HIS A 77 -11.87 14.03 -11.26
CA HIS A 77 -11.55 12.64 -10.90
C HIS A 77 -12.72 11.67 -11.17
N GLU A 78 -12.43 10.37 -11.25
CA GLU A 78 -13.41 9.30 -11.50
C GLU A 78 -13.63 8.36 -10.29
N LEU A 79 -13.14 8.76 -9.11
CA LEU A 79 -13.37 8.03 -7.84
C LEU A 79 -14.86 7.98 -7.48
N LYS A 80 -15.27 6.86 -6.88
CA LYS A 80 -16.63 6.58 -6.39
C LYS A 80 -16.62 6.20 -4.91
N VAL A 81 -17.78 6.25 -4.27
CA VAL A 81 -18.00 5.58 -2.97
C VAL A 81 -17.69 4.09 -3.12
N ASP A 82 -17.17 3.48 -2.05
CA ASP A 82 -16.63 2.12 -1.98
C ASP A 82 -15.29 1.91 -2.73
N ASP A 83 -14.76 2.89 -3.48
CA ASP A 83 -13.40 2.79 -4.01
C ASP A 83 -12.38 2.89 -2.86
N ILE A 84 -11.36 2.01 -2.88
CA ILE A 84 -10.25 2.07 -1.94
C ILE A 84 -9.13 2.89 -2.57
N ILE A 85 -8.68 3.94 -1.87
CA ILE A 85 -7.65 4.85 -2.35
C ILE A 85 -6.43 4.90 -1.43
N SER A 86 -5.26 5.13 -2.02
CA SER A 86 -4.00 5.20 -1.28
C SER A 86 -3.24 6.50 -1.55
N ASP A 87 -2.54 6.98 -0.52
CA ASP A 87 -1.52 8.04 -0.59
C ASP A 87 -0.09 7.49 -0.75
N GLY A 88 0.04 6.17 -0.95
CA GLY A 88 1.31 5.44 -1.00
C GLY A 88 1.72 4.80 0.32
N ASN A 89 1.11 5.18 1.45
CA ASN A 89 1.39 4.62 2.77
C ASN A 89 0.20 3.83 3.29
N VAL A 90 -0.97 4.48 3.39
CA VAL A 90 -2.24 3.87 3.82
C VAL A 90 -3.14 3.65 2.62
N ALA A 91 -4.14 2.79 2.78
CA ALA A 91 -5.22 2.59 1.82
C ALA A 91 -6.56 2.60 2.54
N LEU A 92 -7.47 3.49 2.16
CA LEU A 92 -8.73 3.72 2.87
C LEU A 92 -9.92 3.60 1.91
N GLU A 93 -11.00 3.00 2.38
CA GLU A 93 -12.27 2.94 1.66
C GLU A 93 -13.04 4.26 1.76
N ILE A 94 -13.50 4.78 0.62
CA ILE A 94 -14.32 5.99 0.56
C ILE A 94 -15.76 5.67 1.00
N ASP A 95 -16.22 6.30 2.08
CA ASP A 95 -17.60 6.23 2.57
C ASP A 95 -18.48 7.31 1.92
N GLU A 96 -17.91 8.50 1.70
CA GLU A 96 -18.65 9.64 1.16
C GLU A 96 -17.77 10.50 0.25
N ILE A 97 -18.37 11.05 -0.81
CA ILE A 97 -17.81 12.12 -1.62
C ILE A 97 -18.79 13.28 -1.60
N THR A 98 -18.37 14.40 -1.02
CA THR A 98 -19.13 15.66 -1.07
C THR A 98 -18.61 16.51 -2.21
N GLU A 99 -19.39 16.61 -3.29
CA GLU A 99 -19.03 17.38 -4.48
C GLU A 99 -19.28 18.88 -4.30
N GLU A 100 -18.28 19.71 -4.62
CA GLU A 100 -18.44 21.17 -4.69
C GLU A 100 -17.86 21.76 -5.98
N THR A 101 -17.95 23.09 -6.15
CA THR A 101 -17.51 23.74 -7.40
C THR A 101 -15.99 23.80 -7.55
N ASP A 102 -15.27 24.00 -6.44
CA ASP A 102 -13.82 24.24 -6.45
C ASP A 102 -13.00 23.00 -6.02
N TYR A 103 -13.59 22.17 -5.16
CA TYR A 103 -12.97 20.95 -4.63
C TYR A 103 -14.06 19.98 -4.18
N ASP A 104 -13.73 18.69 -4.19
CA ASP A 104 -14.55 17.66 -3.58
C ASP A 104 -13.92 17.23 -2.26
N THR A 105 -14.73 16.82 -1.29
CA THR A 105 -14.25 16.35 0.02
C THR A 105 -14.53 14.86 0.17
N LEU A 106 -13.51 14.09 0.53
CA LEU A 106 -13.65 12.65 0.80
C LEU A 106 -13.94 12.41 2.28
N GLY A 107 -14.79 11.44 2.57
CA GLY A 107 -14.96 10.80 3.87
C GLY A 107 -14.58 9.32 3.80
N PHE A 108 -13.99 8.79 4.87
CA PHE A 108 -13.51 7.41 4.93
C PHE A 108 -14.31 6.57 5.92
N THR A 109 -14.50 5.30 5.61
CA THR A 109 -15.17 4.34 6.50
C THR A 109 -14.43 4.22 7.83
N SER A 110 -13.09 4.19 7.78
CA SER A 110 -12.21 4.23 8.95
C SER A 110 -10.79 4.70 8.58
N GLY A 111 -9.98 5.09 9.57
CA GLY A 111 -8.60 5.53 9.36
C GLY A 111 -8.46 7.00 8.93
N GLU A 112 -7.22 7.42 8.70
CA GLU A 112 -6.85 8.74 8.18
C GLU A 112 -5.66 8.62 7.22
N LEU A 113 -5.57 9.49 6.21
CA LEU A 113 -4.42 9.51 5.32
C LEU A 113 -3.15 9.90 6.08
N THR A 114 -2.00 9.37 5.67
CA THR A 114 -0.71 9.75 6.25
C THR A 114 -0.23 11.09 5.67
N ILE A 115 -0.47 11.30 4.37
CA ILE A 115 -0.07 12.49 3.64
C ILE A 115 -1.31 13.15 3.05
N SER A 116 -1.63 14.34 3.57
CA SER A 116 -2.68 15.21 3.02
C SER A 116 -2.11 16.52 2.48
N ASP A 117 -0.83 16.59 2.10
CA ASP A 117 -0.25 17.83 1.58
C ASP A 117 -0.80 18.17 0.17
N THR A 118 -0.88 19.47 -0.11
CA THR A 118 -1.28 20.00 -1.42
C THR A 118 -0.45 19.38 -2.55
N GLY A 119 -1.13 18.88 -3.58
CA GLY A 119 -0.51 18.34 -4.77
C GLY A 119 -0.13 16.87 -4.71
N THR A 120 -0.34 16.20 -3.57
CA THR A 120 -0.26 14.73 -3.47
C THR A 120 -1.28 14.08 -4.40
N ILE A 121 -0.89 13.00 -5.07
CA ILE A 121 -1.76 12.23 -5.95
C ILE A 121 -2.20 10.97 -5.21
N LEU A 122 -3.51 10.84 -5.03
CA LEU A 122 -4.18 9.65 -4.55
C LEU A 122 -4.48 8.74 -5.74
N TYR A 123 -4.44 7.44 -5.53
CA TYR A 123 -4.72 6.45 -6.58
C TYR A 123 -5.48 5.25 -6.02
N GLN A 124 -6.30 4.63 -6.86
CA GLN A 124 -7.10 3.47 -6.46
C GLN A 124 -6.24 2.23 -6.28
N VAL A 125 -6.56 1.42 -5.27
CA VAL A 125 -5.88 0.17 -4.92
C VAL A 125 -6.89 -0.95 -4.63
N GLU A 126 -6.41 -2.19 -4.55
CA GLU A 126 -7.29 -3.37 -4.39
C GLU A 126 -7.72 -3.64 -2.94
N THR A 127 -6.90 -3.27 -1.95
CA THR A 127 -7.09 -3.69 -0.56
C THR A 127 -6.91 -2.53 0.41
N GLU A 128 -7.77 -2.48 1.43
CA GLU A 128 -7.70 -1.52 2.53
C GLU A 128 -6.50 -1.83 3.44
N ASP A 129 -5.86 -0.77 3.94
CA ASP A 129 -4.77 -0.78 4.90
C ASP A 129 -4.81 0.53 5.69
N THR A 130 -5.63 0.54 6.74
CA THR A 130 -5.85 1.71 7.61
C THR A 130 -4.64 2.07 8.45
N ASP A 131 -3.75 1.10 8.66
CA ASP A 131 -2.62 1.24 9.57
C ASP A 131 -1.37 1.70 8.83
N GLY A 132 -1.35 1.58 7.49
CA GLY A 132 -0.24 1.95 6.63
C GLY A 132 0.93 1.00 6.85
N THR A 133 0.72 -0.27 6.53
CA THR A 133 1.58 -1.33 7.05
C THR A 133 1.86 -2.42 6.02
N GLY A 134 3.13 -2.80 5.97
CA GLY A 134 3.42 -4.22 5.90
C GLY A 134 3.45 -4.80 7.33
N ASN A 135 3.46 -6.12 7.48
CA ASN A 135 3.29 -6.75 8.80
C ASN A 135 4.58 -6.74 9.61
N ALA A 136 4.50 -6.67 10.94
CA ALA A 136 5.63 -6.97 11.82
C ALA A 136 6.15 -8.39 11.58
N CYS A 137 7.42 -8.62 11.89
CA CYS A 137 7.99 -9.97 11.89
C CYS A 137 7.90 -10.51 13.33
N GLU A 138 7.17 -11.61 13.52
CA GLU A 138 6.82 -12.12 14.85
C GLU A 138 7.15 -13.61 15.01
N ALA A 139 7.43 -13.99 16.26
CA ALA A 139 7.52 -15.38 16.70
C ALA A 139 6.86 -15.51 18.08
N THR A 140 6.09 -16.58 18.29
CA THR A 140 5.38 -16.83 19.55
C THR A 140 5.76 -18.18 20.13
N VAL A 141 6.18 -18.17 21.40
CA VAL A 141 6.50 -19.37 22.17
C VAL A 141 5.53 -19.54 23.33
N GLU A 142 5.21 -20.79 23.66
CA GLU A 142 4.14 -21.15 24.61
C GLU A 142 4.55 -22.33 25.51
N ASP A 143 4.04 -22.34 26.75
CA ASP A 143 4.03 -23.48 27.68
C ASP A 143 2.59 -24.05 27.80
N THR A 144 2.42 -25.15 28.53
CA THR A 144 1.15 -25.69 28.99
C THR A 144 0.18 -24.62 29.54
N ALA A 145 -0.81 -24.35 28.68
CA ALA A 145 -2.13 -23.76 28.88
C ALA A 145 -2.28 -22.27 29.24
N ASP A 146 -1.30 -21.57 29.82
CA ASP A 146 -1.54 -20.16 30.24
C ASP A 146 -0.37 -19.16 29.97
N ASP A 147 0.85 -19.63 29.71
CA ASP A 147 2.03 -18.77 29.50
C ASP A 147 2.44 -18.69 28.03
N TYR A 148 2.54 -17.47 27.49
CA TYR A 148 3.05 -17.21 26.14
C TYR A 148 3.89 -15.94 26.08
N LEU A 149 4.84 -15.92 25.15
CA LEU A 149 5.63 -14.74 24.78
C LEU A 149 5.62 -14.61 23.26
N THR A 150 5.07 -13.50 22.80
CA THR A 150 5.22 -13.04 21.42
C THR A 150 6.31 -11.98 21.38
N VAL A 151 7.32 -12.23 20.54
CA VAL A 151 8.37 -11.26 20.25
C VAL A 151 8.14 -10.74 18.85
N SER A 152 8.04 -9.43 18.70
CA SER A 152 7.86 -8.78 17.42
C SER A 152 9.00 -7.79 17.15
N PHE A 153 9.56 -7.86 15.94
CA PHE A 153 10.29 -6.73 15.38
C PHE A 153 9.23 -5.78 14.81
N PRO A 154 9.09 -4.56 15.37
CA PRO A 154 8.15 -3.59 14.82
C PRO A 154 8.55 -3.22 13.40
N LEU A 155 7.65 -2.53 12.69
CA LEU A 155 7.95 -1.97 11.37
C LEU A 155 9.22 -1.11 11.45
N ASP A 156 10.25 -1.56 10.77
CA ASP A 156 11.57 -0.93 10.61
C ASP A 156 12.07 -1.25 9.19
N ASP A 157 13.20 -0.72 8.76
CA ASP A 157 13.73 -1.00 7.42
C ASP A 157 14.04 -2.51 7.24
N ASN A 158 13.22 -3.21 6.43
CA ASN A 158 13.37 -4.62 6.03
C ASN A 158 13.07 -5.68 7.12
N PRO A 159 11.84 -5.75 7.66
CA PRO A 159 11.48 -6.77 8.65
C PRO A 159 11.61 -8.20 8.08
N GLU A 160 11.52 -8.38 6.76
CA GLU A 160 11.72 -9.66 6.08
C GLU A 160 13.14 -10.22 6.22
N GLN A 161 14.16 -9.39 6.52
CA GLN A 161 15.52 -9.87 6.78
C GLN A 161 15.63 -10.65 8.09
N LYS A 162 14.60 -10.56 8.95
CA LYS A 162 14.52 -11.29 10.22
C LYS A 162 13.79 -12.63 10.08
N ASN A 163 13.20 -12.89 8.91
CA ASN A 163 12.54 -14.16 8.64
C ASN A 163 13.54 -15.32 8.67
N GLY A 164 13.15 -16.40 9.34
CA GLY A 164 14.00 -17.58 9.51
C GLY A 164 14.92 -17.53 10.74
N ILE A 165 14.94 -16.42 11.50
CA ILE A 165 15.48 -16.43 12.87
C ILE A 165 14.58 -17.32 13.74
N ILE A 166 15.18 -18.14 14.59
CA ILE A 166 14.45 -19.01 15.51
C ILE A 166 14.44 -18.36 16.89
N LEU A 167 13.25 -18.06 17.43
CA LEU A 167 13.06 -17.75 18.83
C LEU A 167 13.04 -19.07 19.62
N THR A 168 13.78 -19.15 20.72
CA THR A 168 13.78 -20.32 21.59
C THR A 168 13.78 -19.89 23.04
N ILE A 169 12.92 -20.50 23.85
CA ILE A 169 12.94 -20.37 25.30
C ILE A 169 13.63 -21.59 25.91
N ALA A 170 14.48 -21.31 26.88
CA ALA A 170 15.22 -22.32 27.62
C ALA A 170 15.24 -21.96 29.11
N GLN A 171 15.54 -22.94 29.95
CA GLN A 171 15.80 -22.68 31.35
C GLN A 171 17.28 -22.40 31.60
N ASN A 172 17.59 -21.33 32.32
CA ASN A 172 18.94 -21.09 32.83
C ASN A 172 19.26 -22.03 34.00
N GLY A 173 20.50 -22.55 34.06
CA GLY A 173 20.98 -23.32 35.21
C GLY A 173 21.11 -22.49 36.50
N SER A 174 21.17 -21.16 36.36
CA SER A 174 21.24 -20.17 37.44
C SER A 174 19.94 -19.37 37.58
N ASP A 175 19.78 -18.67 38.70
CA ASP A 175 18.64 -17.79 38.91
C ASP A 175 18.86 -16.39 38.29
N ALA A 176 19.12 -16.36 36.99
CA ALA A 176 19.32 -15.14 36.21
C ALA A 176 18.67 -15.28 34.83
N LEU A 177 17.98 -14.22 34.39
CA LEU A 177 17.55 -14.10 33.00
C LEU A 177 18.79 -13.86 32.13
N ALA A 178 18.89 -14.58 31.02
CA ALA A 178 19.94 -14.35 30.03
C ALA A 178 19.37 -14.46 28.63
N VAL A 179 19.80 -13.60 27.72
CA VAL A 179 19.42 -13.63 26.32
C VAL A 179 20.68 -13.69 25.47
N ALA A 180 20.68 -14.52 24.43
CA ALA A 180 21.78 -14.61 23.48
C ALA A 180 21.26 -14.82 22.06
N TYR A 181 21.94 -14.24 21.08
CA TYR A 181 21.70 -14.49 19.67
C TYR A 181 22.96 -15.10 19.06
N THR A 182 22.83 -16.28 18.45
CA THR A 182 23.95 -16.93 17.76
C THR A 182 23.46 -17.86 16.66
N GLY A 183 24.07 -17.77 15.47
CA GLY A 183 23.81 -18.69 14.38
C GLY A 183 22.35 -18.72 13.92
N GLY A 184 21.65 -17.59 14.00
CA GLY A 184 20.24 -17.48 13.63
C GLY A 184 19.23 -17.89 14.71
N THR A 185 19.68 -18.22 15.93
CA THR A 185 18.77 -18.54 17.05
C THR A 185 18.88 -17.50 18.16
N LEU A 186 17.75 -16.86 18.47
CA LEU A 186 17.56 -16.02 19.65
C LEU A 186 17.10 -16.89 20.81
N THR A 187 17.95 -17.10 21.80
CA THR A 187 17.66 -17.91 23.00
C THR A 187 17.37 -17.02 24.20
N VAL A 188 16.15 -17.11 24.74
CA VAL A 188 15.75 -16.51 26.02
C VAL A 188 15.85 -17.57 27.11
N SER A 189 16.89 -17.47 27.94
CA SER A 189 17.13 -18.36 29.07
C SER A 189 16.48 -17.80 30.35
N LEU A 190 15.31 -18.32 30.70
CA LEU A 190 14.52 -17.92 31.86
C LEU A 190 15.25 -18.23 33.17
N ALA A 191 15.17 -17.31 34.14
CA ALA A 191 15.68 -17.51 35.49
C ALA A 191 15.01 -18.70 36.17
N LYS A 192 15.79 -19.51 36.89
CA LYS A 192 15.32 -20.78 37.45
C LYS A 192 14.31 -20.70 38.60
N SER A 193 14.33 -19.63 39.40
CA SER A 193 13.62 -19.62 40.69
C SER A 193 12.85 -18.34 40.97
N THR A 194 13.25 -17.21 40.39
CA THR A 194 12.59 -15.93 40.60
C THR A 194 11.70 -15.57 39.41
N ALA A 195 10.40 -15.86 39.53
CA ALA A 195 9.36 -15.53 38.56
C ALA A 195 9.40 -14.05 38.10
N SER A 196 9.61 -13.12 39.02
CA SER A 196 9.66 -11.68 38.70
C SER A 196 10.81 -11.28 37.78
N LYS A 197 11.81 -12.15 37.56
CA LYS A 197 12.90 -11.92 36.58
C LYS A 197 12.52 -12.34 35.16
N ASN A 198 11.40 -13.05 35.01
CA ASN A 198 10.91 -13.61 33.75
C ASN A 198 9.63 -12.90 33.27
N ASN A 199 9.36 -11.69 33.78
CA ASN A 199 8.26 -10.88 33.29
C ASN A 199 8.58 -10.34 31.88
N VAL A 200 7.54 -10.00 31.12
CA VAL A 200 7.67 -9.58 29.72
C VAL A 200 8.56 -8.34 29.56
N ALA A 201 8.50 -7.40 30.51
CA ALA A 201 9.29 -6.17 30.45
C ALA A 201 10.80 -6.42 30.64
N GLU A 202 11.19 -7.32 31.55
CA GLU A 202 12.58 -7.72 31.76
C GLU A 202 13.11 -8.51 30.56
N ILE A 203 12.30 -9.39 29.96
CA ILE A 203 12.65 -10.11 28.74
C ILE A 203 12.88 -9.14 27.59
N GLN A 204 11.97 -8.18 27.37
CA GLN A 204 12.13 -7.15 26.36
C GLN A 204 13.41 -6.34 26.57
N ALA A 205 13.67 -5.91 27.82
CA ALA A 205 14.87 -5.14 28.15
C ALA A 205 16.15 -5.95 27.87
N ALA A 206 16.16 -7.25 28.18
CA ALA A 206 17.29 -8.14 27.92
C ALA A 206 17.51 -8.39 26.42
N ILE A 207 16.45 -8.53 25.62
CA ILE A 207 16.56 -8.66 24.15
C ILE A 207 17.10 -7.36 23.55
N ARG A 208 16.56 -6.21 23.92
CA ARG A 208 17.03 -4.89 23.42
C ARG A 208 18.48 -4.61 23.82
N ALA A 209 18.95 -5.17 24.93
CA ALA A 209 20.34 -5.03 25.37
C ALA A 209 21.35 -5.74 24.45
N LEU A 210 20.92 -6.65 23.57
CA LEU A 210 21.77 -7.18 22.50
C LEU A 210 22.17 -6.08 21.49
N ALA A 211 21.37 -5.02 21.37
CA ALA A 211 21.53 -3.97 20.36
C ALA A 211 21.69 -4.59 18.96
N VAL A 212 22.88 -4.54 18.36
CA VAL A 212 23.17 -5.13 17.05
C VAL A 212 24.09 -6.34 17.23
N GLU A 213 23.61 -7.52 16.88
CA GLU A 213 24.37 -8.78 17.00
C GLU A 213 24.24 -9.60 15.69
N GLU A 214 25.36 -10.13 15.18
CA GLU A 214 25.46 -10.79 13.86
C GLU A 214 24.77 -10.02 12.70
N GLY A 215 24.70 -8.68 12.79
CA GLY A 215 24.06 -7.81 11.78
C GLY A 215 22.55 -7.61 11.94
N ILE A 216 21.97 -8.15 13.01
CA ILE A 216 20.55 -8.02 13.35
C ILE A 216 20.41 -6.98 14.46
N ASP A 217 19.62 -5.93 14.21
CA ASP A 217 19.24 -4.95 15.23
C ASP A 217 18.03 -5.44 16.05
N PHE A 218 18.17 -5.48 17.37
CA PHE A 218 17.16 -5.86 18.36
C PHE A 218 16.65 -4.67 19.20
N SER A 219 17.17 -3.46 18.98
CA SER A 219 16.90 -2.28 19.82
C SER A 219 15.43 -1.84 19.83
N SER A 220 14.70 -2.14 18.75
CA SER A 220 13.30 -1.80 18.55
C SER A 220 12.32 -2.89 19.00
N VAL A 221 12.78 -4.11 19.29
CA VAL A 221 11.94 -5.28 19.58
C VAL A 221 10.86 -4.99 20.62
N VAL A 222 9.64 -5.44 20.36
CA VAL A 222 8.51 -5.38 21.30
C VAL A 222 8.19 -6.79 21.76
N CYS A 223 7.91 -6.95 23.05
CA CYS A 223 7.44 -8.22 23.60
C CYS A 223 6.05 -8.05 24.20
N THR A 224 5.15 -8.96 23.88
CA THR A 224 3.80 -9.06 24.44
C THR A 224 3.60 -10.49 24.95
N GLY A 225 2.71 -10.69 25.92
CA GLY A 225 2.54 -12.01 26.52
C GLY A 225 1.96 -11.97 27.93
N VAL A 226 1.88 -13.14 28.53
CA VAL A 226 1.70 -13.31 29.97
C VAL A 226 3.08 -13.51 30.60
N ASP A 227 3.27 -12.98 31.80
CA ASP A 227 4.54 -13.14 32.52
C ASP A 227 4.82 -14.64 32.75
N TRP A 228 6.04 -15.07 32.50
CA TRP A 228 6.48 -16.46 32.73
C TRP A 228 6.71 -16.68 34.24
N ASP A 229 5.62 -16.65 35.01
CA ASP A 229 5.60 -16.54 36.46
C ASP A 229 5.52 -17.90 37.19
N GLY A 230 5.32 -18.99 36.45
CA GLY A 230 5.33 -20.36 36.96
C GLY A 230 6.70 -20.83 37.48
N ASN A 231 6.69 -21.92 38.27
CA ASN A 231 7.93 -22.66 38.57
C ASN A 231 8.45 -23.24 37.26
N GLN A 232 9.54 -22.71 36.71
CA GLN A 232 10.21 -23.29 35.55
C GLN A 232 10.85 -24.61 36.03
N ASP A 233 10.08 -25.68 36.07
CA ASP A 233 10.55 -27.05 36.13
C ASP A 233 10.71 -27.40 34.65
N GLY A 234 11.92 -27.73 34.20
CA GLY A 234 12.23 -27.97 32.78
C GLY A 234 11.47 -29.13 32.09
N SER A 235 10.31 -29.55 32.59
CA SER A 235 9.39 -30.52 32.01
C SER A 235 8.13 -29.93 31.35
N THR A 236 7.90 -28.61 31.36
CA THR A 236 6.61 -28.02 30.92
C THR A 236 6.61 -27.33 29.54
N LEU A 237 7.78 -27.01 28.96
CA LEU A 237 7.85 -26.29 27.67
C LEU A 237 7.25 -27.12 26.50
N THR A 238 6.05 -26.77 26.04
CA THR A 238 5.34 -27.46 24.94
C THR A 238 5.71 -26.94 23.56
N THR A 239 5.84 -25.61 23.41
CA THR A 239 6.26 -24.95 22.17
C THR A 239 7.46 -24.05 22.49
N ALA A 240 8.58 -24.69 22.81
CA ALA A 240 9.79 -24.02 23.27
C ALA A 240 10.52 -23.20 22.19
N SER A 241 10.07 -23.27 20.94
CA SER A 241 10.69 -22.56 19.83
C SER A 241 9.67 -22.24 18.75
N ASP A 242 9.83 -21.07 18.15
CA ASP A 242 9.08 -20.66 16.96
C ASP A 242 10.00 -19.90 16.01
N THR A 243 9.64 -19.83 14.74
CA THR A 243 10.42 -19.13 13.73
C THR A 243 9.78 -17.78 13.45
N PHE A 244 10.60 -16.73 13.43
CA PHE A 244 10.18 -15.42 12.99
C PHE A 244 9.66 -15.51 11.56
N THR A 245 8.38 -15.18 11.40
CA THR A 245 7.67 -15.14 10.12
C THR A 245 6.86 -13.84 10.03
N GLY A 246 6.34 -13.53 8.84
CA GLY A 246 5.73 -12.22 8.59
C GLY A 246 6.78 -11.25 8.07
N GLY A 247 6.70 -9.98 8.47
CA GLY A 247 7.60 -8.96 7.95
C GLY A 247 7.25 -8.60 6.50
N ALA A 248 6.40 -7.59 6.31
CA ALA A 248 6.38 -6.84 5.06
C ALA A 248 6.85 -5.41 5.36
N ASN A 249 7.77 -4.89 4.54
CA ASN A 249 8.06 -3.46 4.51
C ASN A 249 6.76 -2.68 4.25
N ILE A 250 6.72 -1.40 4.64
CA ILE A 250 5.72 -0.41 4.16
C ILE A 250 5.87 -0.33 2.64
N SER A 251 5.24 -1.27 1.94
CA SER A 251 5.41 -1.44 0.52
C SER A 251 4.33 -0.58 -0.12
N ARG A 252 4.76 0.47 -0.81
CA ARG A 252 3.93 1.30 -1.70
C ARG A 252 2.87 0.42 -2.34
N LYS A 253 1.60 0.73 -2.09
CA LYS A 253 0.49 -0.02 -2.69
C LYS A 253 0.55 0.18 -4.20
N ASP A 254 0.50 -0.90 -4.98
CA ASP A 254 0.42 -0.77 -6.43
C ASP A 254 -1.01 -0.36 -6.82
N PRO A 255 -1.18 0.42 -7.90
CA PRO A 255 -2.51 0.80 -8.36
C PRO A 255 -3.32 -0.45 -8.73
N LEU A 256 -4.64 -0.41 -8.52
CA LEU A 256 -5.57 -1.51 -8.80
C LEU A 256 -5.36 -2.09 -10.21
N TYR A 257 -5.14 -1.21 -11.19
CA TYR A 257 -4.77 -1.58 -12.55
C TYR A 257 -3.39 -1.03 -12.88
N THR A 258 -2.49 -1.91 -13.32
CA THR A 258 -1.17 -1.50 -13.80
C THR A 258 -1.33 -0.77 -15.15
N PRO A 259 -0.88 0.49 -15.28
CA PRO A 259 -1.03 1.25 -16.51
C PRO A 259 -0.26 0.57 -17.65
N SER A 260 -0.93 0.42 -18.79
CA SER A 260 -0.44 -0.27 -19.98
C SER A 260 -0.39 0.63 -21.22
N GLY A 261 -1.14 1.73 -21.20
CA GLY A 261 -1.12 2.72 -22.26
C GLY A 261 -2.01 3.93 -21.96
N ILE A 262 -2.11 4.81 -22.95
CA ILE A 262 -2.84 6.08 -22.85
C ILE A 262 -3.87 6.16 -23.98
N ALA A 263 -5.10 6.56 -23.65
CA ALA A 263 -6.17 6.74 -24.61
C ALA A 263 -5.83 7.83 -25.65
N THR A 264 -5.97 7.51 -26.94
CA THR A 264 -5.65 8.42 -28.06
C THR A 264 -6.86 9.14 -28.63
N ASN A 265 -8.05 8.77 -28.18
CA ASN A 265 -9.31 9.37 -28.57
C ASN A 265 -10.29 9.30 -27.41
N SER A 266 -11.23 10.23 -27.40
CA SER A 266 -12.40 10.11 -26.54
C SER A 266 -13.27 8.93 -26.97
N VAL A 267 -13.90 8.27 -26.00
CA VAL A 267 -14.82 7.15 -26.22
C VAL A 267 -16.13 7.46 -25.52
N ASP A 268 -17.24 7.33 -26.24
CA ASP A 268 -18.59 7.46 -25.69
C ASP A 268 -18.90 6.22 -24.84
N LEU A 269 -19.20 6.44 -23.56
CA LEU A 269 -19.48 5.42 -22.56
C LEU A 269 -20.99 5.21 -22.34
N SER A 270 -21.85 5.90 -23.09
CA SER A 270 -23.29 5.73 -22.97
C SER A 270 -23.67 4.26 -23.26
N SER A 271 -24.52 3.73 -22.38
CA SER A 271 -24.79 2.28 -22.19
C SER A 271 -25.42 1.54 -23.38
N ASP A 272 -25.60 2.20 -24.53
CA ASP A 272 -26.20 1.64 -25.74
C ASP A 272 -25.18 1.30 -26.85
N VAL A 273 -23.88 1.57 -26.67
CA VAL A 273 -22.87 1.33 -27.71
C VAL A 273 -22.10 0.03 -27.44
N ALA A 274 -22.49 -1.05 -28.12
CA ALA A 274 -21.63 -2.22 -28.22
C ALA A 274 -20.32 -1.83 -28.93
N ASN A 275 -19.17 -2.12 -28.31
CA ASN A 275 -17.81 -1.90 -28.81
C ASN A 275 -17.23 -0.48 -28.55
N MET A 276 -16.95 -0.19 -27.28
CA MET A 276 -16.23 1.00 -26.79
C MET A 276 -14.74 0.93 -27.15
N GLY A 277 -14.44 0.88 -28.45
CA GLY A 277 -13.10 0.78 -28.98
C GLY A 277 -12.30 2.06 -28.72
N CYS A 278 -11.20 1.94 -28.00
CA CYS A 278 -10.24 2.98 -27.73
C CYS A 278 -8.93 2.70 -28.48
N GLY A 279 -8.39 3.70 -29.18
CA GLY A 279 -7.01 3.65 -29.65
C GLY A 279 -6.08 3.88 -28.47
N ILE A 280 -5.06 3.03 -28.32
CA ILE A 280 -4.18 3.05 -27.14
C ILE A 280 -2.75 3.28 -27.60
N MET A 281 -2.13 4.33 -27.06
CA MET A 281 -0.71 4.60 -27.23
C MET A 281 0.09 3.86 -26.17
N VAL A 282 1.11 3.10 -26.60
CA VAL A 282 2.01 2.34 -25.72
C VAL A 282 3.41 2.98 -25.64
N SER A 283 3.77 3.85 -26.59
CA SER A 283 5.01 4.62 -26.54
C SER A 283 4.86 5.97 -27.23
N GLY A 284 5.41 7.02 -26.62
CA GLY A 284 5.29 8.37 -27.14
C GLY A 284 5.73 9.46 -26.19
N ILE A 285 5.26 10.67 -26.45
CA ILE A 285 5.46 11.87 -25.64
C ILE A 285 4.08 12.44 -25.31
N VAL A 286 3.84 12.71 -24.04
CA VAL A 286 2.61 13.31 -23.50
C VAL A 286 2.94 14.60 -22.76
N ILE A 287 2.09 15.60 -22.93
CA ILE A 287 2.12 16.87 -22.20
C ILE A 287 1.26 16.68 -20.95
N GLU A 288 1.89 16.62 -19.78
CA GLU A 288 1.24 16.30 -18.51
C GLU A 288 0.19 17.35 -18.14
N ALA A 289 0.48 18.62 -18.41
CA ALA A 289 -0.43 19.74 -18.12
C ALA A 289 -1.75 19.70 -18.91
N LEU A 290 -1.84 18.87 -19.96
CA LEU A 290 -3.03 18.72 -20.79
C LEU A 290 -3.73 17.36 -20.57
N MET A 291 -3.23 16.55 -19.64
CA MET A 291 -3.88 15.28 -19.31
C MET A 291 -5.20 15.52 -18.57
N PRO A 292 -6.22 14.67 -18.81
CA PRO A 292 -7.51 14.81 -18.14
C PRO A 292 -7.43 14.49 -16.64
N TYR A 293 -6.50 13.63 -16.23
CA TYR A 293 -6.32 13.21 -14.84
C TYR A 293 -4.85 13.36 -14.43
N TYR A 294 -4.62 13.65 -13.16
CA TYR A 294 -3.28 13.85 -12.59
C TYR A 294 -2.58 12.53 -12.33
N VAL A 295 -1.29 12.42 -12.66
CA VAL A 295 -0.56 11.15 -12.54
C VAL A 295 0.65 11.30 -11.62
N ASP A 296 0.81 10.37 -10.68
CA ASP A 296 1.97 10.31 -9.79
C ASP A 296 3.26 9.89 -10.54
N ALA A 297 4.42 10.29 -10.01
CA ALA A 297 5.72 9.90 -10.55
C ALA A 297 5.94 8.37 -10.60
N ASN A 298 5.41 7.62 -9.63
CA ASN A 298 5.53 6.17 -9.61
C ASN A 298 4.65 5.51 -10.69
N ILE A 299 3.43 6.00 -10.89
CA ILE A 299 2.54 5.51 -11.95
C ILE A 299 3.16 5.81 -13.33
N LYS A 300 3.79 6.98 -13.51
CA LYS A 300 4.54 7.29 -14.74
C LYS A 300 5.69 6.31 -14.99
N ALA A 301 6.38 5.88 -13.93
CA ALA A 301 7.49 4.94 -14.05
C ALA A 301 7.06 3.55 -14.56
N LEU A 302 5.77 3.19 -14.40
CA LEU A 302 5.19 1.96 -14.96
C LEU A 302 4.97 2.03 -16.48
N LEU A 303 5.06 3.23 -17.08
CA LEU A 303 5.02 3.47 -18.53
C LEU A 303 6.41 3.92 -19.05
N PRO A 304 7.44 3.06 -19.02
CA PRO A 304 8.83 3.45 -19.31
C PRO A 304 9.08 3.92 -20.75
N HIS A 305 8.14 3.66 -21.65
CA HIS A 305 8.20 4.04 -23.07
C HIS A 305 7.40 5.30 -23.40
N VAL A 306 6.81 5.93 -22.39
CA VAL A 306 6.12 7.22 -22.50
C VAL A 306 6.93 8.27 -21.78
N LEU A 307 7.23 9.37 -22.47
CA LEU A 307 7.86 10.55 -21.88
C LEU A 307 6.78 11.56 -21.49
N PHE A 308 6.65 11.83 -20.20
CA PHE A 308 5.79 12.88 -19.65
C PHE A 308 6.58 14.20 -19.59
N LYS A 309 6.01 15.27 -20.15
CA LYS A 309 6.61 16.62 -20.22
C LYS A 309 5.76 17.68 -19.53
#